data_AF-A0AAU2CFK7-F1
#
_entry.id   AF-A0AAU2CFK7-F1
#
_cell.length_a   1.000
_cell.length_b   1.000
_cell.length_c   1.000
_cell.angle_alpha   90.00
_cell.angle_beta   90.00
_cell.angle_gamma   90.00
#
_symmetry.space_group_name_H-M   'P 1'
#
loop_
_entity.id
_entity.type
_entity.pdbx_description
1 polymer ?
#
loop_
_entity_poly.entity_id
_entity_poly.type
_entity_poly.pdbx_seq_one_letter_code
_entity_poly.pdbx_strand_id
1 'polypeptide(L)' 'MDPAGKRVQISNNRGHVNGWTGYDRVFGVCPAVDGVTRSGAAGKAFATDSDGSS' A
#
# COMPACT_ATOMS: atom_id res chain seq x y z
N MET A 1 -3.01 -13.87 -12.99
CA MET A 1 -4.06 -13.41 -12.05
C MET A 1 -3.75 -14.01 -10.70
N ASP A 2 -3.61 -13.19 -9.64
CA ASP A 2 -3.45 -13.69 -8.27
C ASP A 2 -4.76 -14.36 -7.84
N PRO A 3 -4.81 -15.70 -7.63
CA PRO A 3 -6.08 -16.43 -7.52
C PRO A 3 -6.90 -16.14 -6.25
N ALA A 4 -6.37 -15.37 -5.29
CA ALA A 4 -7.00 -15.19 -3.98
C ALA A 4 -7.22 -13.74 -3.55
N GLY A 5 -6.74 -12.73 -4.32
CA GLY A 5 -6.85 -11.32 -3.93
C GLY A 5 -6.10 -10.97 -2.63
N LYS A 6 -5.21 -11.86 -2.16
CA LYS A 6 -4.50 -11.75 -0.88
C LYS A 6 -3.08 -11.24 -1.03
N ARG A 7 -2.63 -11.00 -2.27
CA ARG A 7 -1.26 -10.57 -2.57
C ARG A 7 -1.26 -9.28 -3.36
N VAL A 8 -0.22 -8.49 -3.12
CA VAL A 8 0.07 -7.26 -3.84
C VAL A 8 1.31 -7.44 -4.72
N GLN A 9 1.29 -6.76 -5.88
CA GLN A 9 2.39 -6.78 -6.83
C GLN A 9 3.54 -5.88 -6.35
N ILE A 10 4.77 -6.36 -6.50
CA ILE A 10 5.99 -5.55 -6.36
C ILE A 10 6.39 -5.12 -7.78
N SER A 11 6.07 -3.89 -8.15
CA SER A 11 6.52 -3.29 -9.41
C SER A 11 7.88 -2.62 -9.26
N ASN A 12 8.51 -2.31 -10.40
CA ASN A 12 9.70 -1.47 -10.47
C ASN A 12 9.45 -0.21 -11.32
N ASN A 13 10.42 0.69 -11.30
CA ASN A 13 10.39 1.96 -12.05
C ASN A 13 10.57 1.80 -13.57
N ARG A 14 10.81 0.59 -14.07
CA ARG A 14 10.88 0.26 -15.50
C ARG A 14 9.56 -0.29 -16.03
N GLY A 15 8.49 -0.27 -15.23
CA GLY A 15 7.17 -0.78 -15.63
C GLY A 15 7.03 -2.30 -15.56
N HIS A 16 8.03 -3.01 -15.02
CA HIS A 16 7.99 -4.45 -14.86
C HIS A 16 7.62 -4.87 -13.44
N VAL A 17 7.19 -6.13 -13.31
CA VAL A 17 6.91 -6.78 -12.03
C VAL A 17 8.15 -7.53 -11.57
N ASN A 18 8.64 -7.22 -10.37
CA ASN A 18 9.75 -7.94 -9.74
C ASN A 18 9.25 -9.15 -8.92
N GLY A 19 7.98 -9.15 -8.49
CA GLY A 19 7.42 -10.24 -7.71
C GLY A 19 6.06 -9.90 -7.09
N TRP A 20 5.67 -10.69 -6.10
CA TRP A 20 4.40 -10.57 -5.39
C TRP A 20 4.59 -10.89 -3.92
N THR A 21 3.94 -10.14 -3.03
CA THR A 21 3.98 -10.37 -1.57
C THR A 21 2.58 -10.39 -0.98
N GLY A 22 2.41 -10.98 0.22
CA GLY A 22 1.18 -10.86 1.00
C GLY A 22 1.08 -9.50 1.70
N TYR A 23 -0.14 -9.13 2.10
CA TYR A 23 -0.41 -7.90 2.88
C TYR A 23 0.27 -7.89 4.25
N ASP A 24 0.54 -9.06 4.83
CA ASP A 24 1.27 -9.24 6.09
C ASP A 24 2.70 -8.70 6.06
N ARG A 25 3.26 -8.51 4.86
CA ARG A 25 4.60 -7.94 4.65
C ARG A 25 4.57 -6.50 4.15
N VAL A 26 3.41 -5.85 4.17
CA VAL A 26 3.24 -4.44 3.80
C VAL A 26 3.14 -3.61 5.07
N PHE A 27 4.22 -2.90 5.40
CA PHE A 27 4.31 -2.15 6.65
C PHE A 27 3.84 -0.69 6.54
N GLY A 28 3.69 -0.16 5.33
CA GLY A 28 3.26 1.22 5.13
C GLY A 28 3.06 1.59 3.68
N VAL A 29 2.32 2.67 3.46
CA VAL A 29 2.07 3.28 2.16
C VAL A 29 2.45 4.76 2.21
N CYS A 30 3.04 5.29 1.15
CA CYS A 30 3.30 6.73 1.02
C CYS A 30 2.01 7.44 0.57
N PRO A 31 1.39 8.30 1.41
CA PRO A 31 0.13 8.96 1.08
C PRO A 31 0.33 10.21 0.21
N ALA A 32 1.48 10.88 0.33
CA ALA A 32 1.83 12.09 -0.40
C ALA A 32 3.36 12.21 -0.59
N VAL A 33 3.76 12.90 -1.65
CA VAL A 33 5.16 13.26 -1.94
C VAL A 33 5.21 14.77 -2.15
N ASP A 34 6.11 15.47 -1.44
CA ASP A 34 6.24 16.93 -1.52
C ASP A 34 4.91 17.68 -1.32
N GLY A 35 4.05 17.18 -0.42
CA GLY A 35 2.72 17.74 -0.17
C GLY A 35 1.66 17.39 -1.22
N VAL A 36 2.02 16.70 -2.30
CA VAL A 36 1.09 16.26 -3.35
C VAL A 36 0.54 14.87 -3.03
N THR A 37 -0.78 14.78 -2.86
CA THR A 37 -1.47 13.51 -2.58
C THR A 37 -1.31 12.53 -3.73
N ARG A 38 -0.93 11.30 -3.39
CA ARG A 38 -0.83 10.22 -4.37
C ARG A 38 -2.23 9.72 -4.75
N SER A 39 -2.48 9.54 -6.05
CA SER A 39 -3.72 8.94 -6.53
C SER A 39 -3.96 7.57 -5.89
N GLY A 40 -5.17 7.36 -5.38
CA GLY A 40 -5.57 6.12 -4.70
C GLY A 40 -5.01 5.93 -3.29
N ALA A 41 -4.34 6.93 -2.70
CA ALA A 41 -3.85 6.85 -1.31
C ALA A 41 -4.99 6.70 -0.29
N ALA A 42 -6.10 7.44 -0.49
CA ALA A 42 -7.22 7.45 0.44
C ALA A 42 -7.85 6.07 0.66
N GLY A 43 -7.92 5.23 -0.39
CA GLY A 43 -8.45 3.86 -0.28
C GLY A 43 -7.42 2.81 0.17
N LYS A 44 -6.19 3.23 0.48
CA LYS A 44 -5.07 2.33 0.88
C LYS A 44 -4.54 2.64 2.28
N ALA A 45 -4.83 3.83 2.81
CA ALA A 45 -4.61 4.11 4.21
C ALA A 45 -5.59 3.27 5.02
N PHE A 46 -5.07 2.48 5.96
CA PHE A 46 -5.91 1.92 7.01
C PHE A 46 -6.47 3.10 7.81
N ALA A 47 -7.74 3.01 8.23
CA ALA A 47 -8.23 3.94 9.24
C ALA A 47 -7.32 3.76 10.46
N THR A 48 -6.71 4.85 10.93
CA THR A 48 -6.11 4.85 12.26
C THR A 48 -7.26 4.58 13.22
N ASP A 49 -7.25 3.40 13.84
CA ASP A 49 -7.96 3.24 15.10
C ASP A 49 -7.31 4.26 16.03
N SER A 50 -8.09 5.27 16.43
CA SER A 50 -7.68 6.28 17.40
C SER A 50 -7.44 5.58 18.74
N ASP A 51 -6.29 4.95 18.90
CA ASP A 51 -5.95 4.20 20.09
C ASP A 51 -5.50 5.18 21.18
N GLY A 52 -6.44 5.45 22.10
CA GLY A 52 -6.18 5.81 23.49
C GLY A 52 -5.44 7.14 23.76
N SER A 53 -6.18 8.26 23.74
CA SER A 53 -5.87 9.32 24.69
C SER A 53 -6.33 8.87 26.08
N SER A 54 -5.40 8.70 27.02
CA SER A 54 -5.64 8.72 28.47
C SER A 54 -4.54 9.50 29.14
#